data_AF-A0A913YD73-F1
#
_entry.id   AF-A0A913YD73-F1
#
_cell.length_a   1.000
_cell.length_b   1.000
_cell.length_c   1.000
_cell.angle_alpha   90.00
_cell.angle_beta   90.00
_cell.angle_gamma   90.00
#
_symmetry.space_group_name_H-M   'P 1'
#
loop_
_entity.id
_entity.type
_entity.pdbx_description
1 polymer ?
#
loop_
_entity_poly.entity_id
_entity_poly.type
_entity_poly.pdbx_seq_one_letter_code
_entity_poly.pdbx_strand_id
1 'polypeptide(L)'
;MGKKIKYSLFFHCSAFATLEEEACTELVPYLGFILETLVFAFNKYQHKNLLILYDAIGTLADSVGHHLNKPEYITMLMPPLIQKWNELKDEDKDLFPLLECLSSVATALRSGFLPYARPVFQRCVSLVEKTLAQSLVSQQI
;
A
#
# COMPACT_ATOMS: atom_id res chain seq x y z
N MET A 1 -12.20 -18.74 -20.42
CA MET A 1 -12.93 -17.79 -19.55
C MET A 1 -12.07 -16.97 -18.58
N GLY A 2 -10.76 -17.21 -18.42
CA GLY A 2 -9.92 -16.49 -17.43
C GLY A 2 -9.35 -15.12 -17.82
N LYS A 3 -9.48 -14.68 -19.08
CA LYS A 3 -8.90 -13.39 -19.54
C LYS A 3 -9.82 -12.19 -19.34
N LYS A 4 -11.15 -12.34 -19.34
CA LYS A 4 -12.11 -11.23 -19.15
C LYS A 4 -12.12 -10.68 -17.71
N ILE A 5 -11.83 -11.50 -16.70
CA ILE A 5 -11.79 -11.06 -15.29
C ILE A 5 -10.54 -10.20 -15.02
N LYS A 6 -9.42 -10.45 -15.71
CA LYS A 6 -8.16 -9.70 -15.54
C LYS A 6 -8.26 -8.23 -15.98
N TYR A 7 -9.09 -7.92 -16.97
CA TYR A 7 -9.27 -6.54 -17.47
C TYR A 7 -10.38 -5.77 -16.74
N SER A 8 -11.35 -6.45 -16.13
CA SER A 8 -12.47 -5.79 -15.43
C SER A 8 -12.07 -5.15 -14.11
N LEU A 9 -11.07 -5.70 -13.40
CA LEU A 9 -10.61 -5.17 -12.12
C LEU A 9 -9.65 -3.97 -12.29
N PHE A 10 -8.98 -3.87 -13.45
CA PHE A 10 -8.03 -2.80 -13.81
C PHE A 10 -8.72 -1.46 -14.08
N PHE A 11 -9.90 -1.47 -14.71
CA PHE A 11 -10.75 -0.27 -14.88
C PHE A 11 -11.48 0.12 -13.59
N HIS A 12 -11.63 -0.81 -12.64
CA HIS A 12 -12.26 -0.52 -11.36
C HIS A 12 -11.31 0.20 -10.41
N CYS A 13 -10.05 -0.19 -10.25
CA CYS A 13 -9.16 0.49 -9.28
C CYS A 13 -8.91 1.97 -9.59
N SER A 14 -8.78 2.37 -10.85
CA SER A 14 -8.58 3.78 -11.21
C SER A 14 -9.86 4.61 -11.14
N ALA A 15 -11.01 4.07 -11.59
CA ALA A 15 -12.30 4.73 -11.40
C ALA A 15 -12.73 4.78 -9.93
N PHE A 16 -12.34 3.76 -9.15
CA PHE A 16 -12.57 3.68 -7.71
C PHE A 16 -11.67 4.62 -6.94
N ALA A 17 -10.39 4.80 -7.32
CA ALA A 17 -9.53 5.83 -6.76
C ALA A 17 -10.14 7.24 -6.96
N THR A 18 -10.68 7.53 -8.15
CA THR A 18 -11.41 8.80 -8.38
C THR A 18 -12.68 8.90 -7.52
N LEU A 19 -13.43 7.81 -7.36
CA LEU A 19 -14.60 7.79 -6.48
C LEU A 19 -14.23 7.87 -4.99
N GLU A 20 -13.08 7.35 -4.58
CA GLU A 20 -12.52 7.47 -3.23
C GLU A 20 -12.16 8.91 -2.90
N GLU A 21 -11.56 9.63 -3.84
CA GLU A 21 -11.25 11.06 -3.71
C GLU A 21 -12.53 11.91 -3.57
N GLU A 22 -13.62 11.56 -4.28
CA GLU A 22 -14.88 12.31 -4.24
C GLU A 22 -15.81 11.90 -3.08
N ALA A 23 -15.84 10.62 -2.69
CA ALA A 23 -16.79 10.10 -1.71
C ALA A 23 -16.30 10.19 -0.25
N CYS A 24 -14.99 10.24 -0.02
CA CYS A 24 -14.39 10.41 1.32
C CYS A 24 -15.07 9.53 2.41
N THR A 25 -15.80 10.16 3.34
CA THR A 25 -16.47 9.50 4.47
C THR A 25 -17.71 8.69 4.09
N GLU A 26 -18.29 8.90 2.91
CA GLU A 26 -19.43 8.14 2.40
C GLU A 26 -19.08 6.68 2.11
N LEU A 27 -17.79 6.34 2.05
CA LEU A 27 -17.29 4.97 1.87
C LEU A 27 -17.21 4.17 3.17
N VAL A 28 -17.26 4.83 4.33
CA VAL A 28 -17.11 4.18 5.64
C VAL A 28 -18.11 3.02 5.86
N PRO A 29 -19.40 3.10 5.44
CA PRO A 29 -20.33 1.99 5.57
C PRO A 29 -19.96 0.74 4.76
N TYR A 30 -19.21 0.91 3.67
CA TYR A 30 -18.83 -0.16 2.73
C TYR A 30 -17.38 -0.61 2.91
N LEU A 31 -16.62 0.02 3.81
CA LEU A 31 -15.18 -0.14 3.97
C LEU A 31 -14.76 -1.60 4.17
N GLY A 32 -15.55 -2.39 4.91
CA GLY A 32 -15.29 -3.83 5.08
C GLY A 32 -15.28 -4.60 3.76
N PHE A 33 -16.29 -4.40 2.91
CA PHE A 33 -16.40 -5.08 1.62
C PHE A 33 -15.32 -4.62 0.63
N ILE A 34 -14.97 -3.34 0.68
CA ILE A 34 -13.89 -2.76 -0.13
C ILE A 34 -12.56 -3.43 0.24
N LEU A 35 -12.24 -3.48 1.53
CA LEU A 35 -11.00 -4.09 2.01
C LEU A 35 -10.91 -5.58 1.69
N GLU A 36 -12.00 -6.34 1.84
CA GLU A 36 -12.04 -7.75 1.44
C GLU A 36 -11.71 -7.92 -0.06
N THR A 37 -12.23 -7.04 -0.90
CA THR A 37 -11.97 -7.06 -2.35
C THR A 37 -10.51 -6.73 -2.67
N LEU A 38 -9.95 -5.71 -2.02
CA LEU A 38 -8.54 -5.32 -2.18
C LEU A 38 -7.58 -6.43 -1.70
N VAL A 39 -7.88 -7.04 -0.57
CA VAL A 39 -7.10 -8.15 0.01
C VAL A 39 -7.23 -9.41 -0.85
N PHE A 40 -8.38 -9.66 -1.45
CA PHE A 40 -8.52 -10.71 -2.45
C PHE A 40 -7.68 -10.44 -3.70
N ALA A 41 -7.58 -9.18 -4.15
CA ALA A 41 -6.77 -8.80 -5.30
C ALA A 41 -5.27 -9.04 -5.07
N PHE A 42 -4.76 -8.85 -3.85
CA PHE A 42 -3.37 -9.16 -3.48
C PHE A 42 -2.94 -10.58 -3.84
N ASN A 43 -3.82 -11.56 -3.64
CA ASN A 43 -3.53 -12.97 -3.91
C ASN A 43 -3.65 -13.35 -5.39
N LYS A 44 -4.30 -12.50 -6.20
CA LYS A 44 -4.64 -12.80 -7.60
C LYS A 44 -3.82 -12.01 -8.61
N TYR A 45 -3.27 -10.87 -8.20
CA TYR A 45 -2.54 -9.96 -9.08
C TYR A 45 -1.11 -10.43 -9.34
N GLN A 46 -0.65 -10.24 -10.58
CA GLN A 46 0.76 -10.41 -10.94
C GLN A 46 1.53 -9.12 -10.67
N HIS A 47 2.86 -9.18 -10.55
CA HIS A 47 3.75 -8.07 -10.13
C HIS A 47 3.36 -6.70 -10.70
N LYS A 48 3.16 -6.60 -12.02
CA LYS A 48 2.81 -5.33 -12.70
C LYS A 48 1.47 -4.71 -12.27
N ASN A 49 0.54 -5.52 -11.75
CA ASN A 49 -0.76 -5.04 -11.29
C ASN A 49 -0.76 -4.68 -9.80
N LEU A 50 0.27 -5.09 -9.04
CA LEU A 50 0.39 -4.76 -7.62
C LEU A 50 0.62 -3.27 -7.40
N LEU A 51 1.31 -2.59 -8.32
CA LEU A 51 1.58 -1.16 -8.20
C LEU A 51 0.30 -0.32 -8.10
N ILE A 52 -0.69 -0.64 -8.94
CA ILE A 52 -2.01 0.03 -8.94
C ILE A 52 -2.82 -0.34 -7.70
N LEU A 53 -2.61 -1.55 -7.17
CA LEU A 53 -3.25 -1.96 -5.93
C LEU A 53 -2.72 -1.17 -4.73
N TYR A 54 -1.41 -0.91 -4.68
CA TYR A 54 -0.80 -0.06 -3.65
C TYR A 54 -1.33 1.37 -3.70
N ASP A 55 -1.42 1.94 -4.90
CA ASP A 55 -1.98 3.27 -5.13
C ASP A 55 -3.44 3.36 -4.62
N ALA A 56 -4.30 2.42 -5.03
CA ALA A 56 -5.69 2.37 -4.56
C ALA A 56 -5.82 2.22 -3.03
N ILE A 57 -4.96 1.40 -2.39
CA ILE A 57 -4.97 1.27 -0.93
C ILE A 57 -4.50 2.57 -0.25
N GLY A 58 -3.50 3.24 -0.83
CA GLY A 58 -3.02 4.53 -0.34
C GLY A 58 -4.12 5.58 -0.40
N THR A 59 -4.77 5.73 -1.55
CA THR A 59 -5.89 6.64 -1.75
C THR A 59 -7.06 6.33 -0.83
N LEU A 60 -7.45 5.07 -0.67
CA LEU A 60 -8.46 4.66 0.31
C LEU A 60 -8.09 5.12 1.72
N ALA A 61 -6.84 4.89 2.14
CA ALA A 61 -6.36 5.26 3.47
C ALA A 61 -6.41 6.77 3.69
N ASP A 62 -6.04 7.56 2.68
CA ASP A 62 -6.12 9.02 2.73
C ASP A 62 -7.59 9.51 2.76
N SER A 63 -8.48 8.88 2.00
CA SER A 63 -9.91 9.23 1.94
C SER A 63 -10.68 8.91 3.22
N VAL A 64 -10.49 7.72 3.81
CA VAL A 64 -11.25 7.31 5.02
C VAL A 64 -10.55 7.69 6.32
N GLY A 65 -9.23 7.91 6.26
CA GLY A 65 -8.39 8.30 7.40
C GLY A 65 -8.55 7.39 8.61
N HIS A 66 -8.82 7.99 9.77
CA HIS A 66 -8.90 7.29 11.05
C HIS A 66 -9.99 6.19 11.13
N HIS A 67 -10.96 6.16 10.21
CA HIS A 67 -11.95 5.08 10.14
C HIS A 67 -11.31 3.72 9.79
N LEU A 68 -10.12 3.73 9.18
CA LEU A 68 -9.33 2.53 8.91
C LEU A 68 -8.71 1.94 10.18
N ASN A 69 -8.57 2.72 11.26
CA ASN A 69 -7.98 2.30 12.52
C ASN A 69 -8.94 1.44 13.36
N LYS A 70 -9.37 0.31 12.81
CA LYS A 70 -10.11 -0.74 13.51
C LYS A 70 -9.32 -2.04 13.50
N PRO A 71 -9.31 -2.81 14.60
CA PRO A 71 -8.54 -4.05 14.68
C PRO A 71 -8.82 -5.01 13.52
N GLU A 72 -10.10 -5.18 13.16
CA GLU A 72 -10.56 -6.05 12.06
C GLU A 72 -9.93 -5.67 10.71
N TYR A 73 -9.91 -4.38 10.36
CA TYR A 73 -9.33 -3.88 9.12
C TYR A 73 -7.81 -3.98 9.12
N ILE A 74 -7.16 -3.67 10.25
CA ILE A 74 -5.71 -3.78 10.41
C ILE A 74 -5.27 -5.23 10.22
N THR A 75 -5.97 -6.18 10.85
CA THR A 75 -5.64 -7.62 10.74
C THR A 75 -5.85 -8.18 9.34
N MET A 76 -6.70 -7.53 8.53
CA MET A 76 -6.93 -7.93 7.14
C MET A 76 -5.89 -7.34 6.18
N LEU A 77 -5.57 -6.05 6.35
CA LEU A 77 -4.76 -5.28 5.41
C LEU A 77 -3.25 -5.38 5.65
N MET A 78 -2.81 -5.38 6.91
CA MET A 78 -1.38 -5.32 7.23
C MET A 78 -0.59 -6.58 6.87
N PRO A 79 -1.09 -7.82 7.13
CA PRO A 79 -0.34 -9.02 6.79
C PRO A 79 0.09 -9.12 5.31
N PRO A 80 -0.78 -8.91 4.29
CA PRO A 80 -0.35 -8.97 2.90
C PRO A 80 0.63 -7.84 2.51
N LEU A 81 0.47 -6.62 3.05
CA LEU A 81 1.40 -5.52 2.83
C LEU A 81 2.80 -5.83 3.39
N ILE A 82 2.87 -6.35 4.62
CA ILE A 82 4.14 -6.70 5.26
C ILE A 82 4.79 -7.92 4.60
N GLN A 83 4.01 -8.86 4.10
CA GLN A 83 4.55 -9.95 3.29
C GLN A 83 5.27 -9.39 2.05
N LYS A 84 4.62 -8.48 1.30
CA LYS A 84 5.22 -7.86 0.12
C LYS A 84 6.42 -7.00 0.46
N TRP A 85 6.36 -6.28 1.57
CA TRP A 85 7.50 -5.55 2.11
C TRP A 85 8.71 -6.46 2.29
N ASN A 86 8.54 -7.62 2.92
CA ASN A 86 9.65 -8.54 3.17
C ASN A 86 10.15 -9.26 1.89
N GLU A 87 9.30 -9.41 0.87
CA GLU A 87 9.66 -10.03 -0.41
C GLU A 87 10.52 -9.11 -1.31
N LEU A 88 10.26 -7.81 -1.29
CA LEU A 88 10.97 -6.83 -2.12
C LEU A 88 12.38 -6.57 -1.61
N LYS A 89 13.34 -6.40 -2.53
CA LYS A 89 14.72 -6.01 -2.22
C LYS A 89 14.86 -4.50 -2.16
N ASP A 90 15.93 -4.02 -1.52
CA ASP A 90 16.20 -2.59 -1.34
C ASP A 90 16.55 -1.89 -2.66
N GLU A 91 17.03 -2.64 -3.67
CA GLU A 91 17.37 -2.12 -4.99
C GLU A 91 16.18 -2.14 -5.97
N ASP A 92 15.03 -2.68 -5.55
CA ASP A 92 13.84 -2.81 -6.39
C ASP A 92 13.06 -1.48 -6.46
N LYS A 93 12.77 -1.03 -7.68
CA LYS A 93 11.96 0.18 -7.90
C LYS A 93 10.49 -0.04 -7.57
N ASP A 94 10.03 -1.29 -7.51
CA ASP A 94 8.68 -1.63 -7.06
C ASP A 94 8.47 -1.32 -5.56
N LEU A 95 9.55 -0.98 -4.82
CA LEU A 95 9.48 -0.53 -3.43
C LEU A 95 8.87 0.87 -3.28
N PHE A 96 9.01 1.76 -4.27
CA PHE A 96 8.50 3.14 -4.15
C PHE A 96 6.97 3.19 -3.99
N PRO A 97 6.16 2.52 -4.83
CA PRO A 97 4.71 2.55 -4.65
C PRO A 97 4.24 1.88 -3.36
N LEU A 98 4.98 0.86 -2.88
CA LEU A 98 4.69 0.25 -1.58
C LEU A 98 5.00 1.19 -0.41
N LEU A 99 6.11 1.95 -0.49
CA LEU A 99 6.46 2.96 0.51
C LEU A 99 5.43 4.09 0.58
N GLU A 100 4.98 4.58 -0.58
CA GLU A 100 3.92 5.60 -0.67
C GLU A 100 2.63 5.09 -0.03
N CYS A 101 2.20 3.87 -0.39
CA CYS A 101 1.03 3.22 0.22
C CYS A 101 1.17 3.07 1.75
N LEU A 102 2.32 2.59 2.23
CA LEU A 102 2.58 2.44 3.67
C LEU A 102 2.60 3.78 4.40
N SER A 103 2.99 4.87 3.74
CA SER A 103 2.97 6.23 4.31
C SER A 103 1.52 6.68 4.59
N SER A 104 0.63 6.55 3.60
CA SER A 104 -0.80 6.87 3.76
C SER A 104 -1.46 5.97 4.80
N VAL A 105 -1.20 4.65 4.74
CA VAL A 105 -1.73 3.68 5.72
C VAL A 105 -1.25 3.96 7.13
N ALA A 106 0.04 4.26 7.34
CA ALA A 106 0.57 4.58 8.67
C ALA A 106 -0.11 5.84 9.25
N THR A 107 -0.37 6.84 8.40
CA THR A 107 -1.07 8.08 8.78
C THR A 107 -2.53 7.80 9.19
N ALA A 108 -3.23 6.95 8.43
CA ALA A 108 -4.61 6.55 8.71
C ALA A 108 -4.72 5.70 9.99
N LEU A 109 -3.80 4.75 10.19
CA LEU A 109 -3.82 3.80 11.31
C LEU A 109 -3.32 4.38 12.63
N ARG A 110 -2.46 5.41 12.62
CA ARG A 110 -1.91 6.03 13.83
C ARG A 110 -1.32 4.99 14.81
N SER A 111 -1.85 4.91 16.03
CA SER A 111 -1.42 3.94 17.06
C SER A 111 -1.63 2.48 16.64
N GLY A 112 -2.55 2.20 15.72
CA GLY A 112 -2.76 0.86 15.14
C GLY A 112 -1.57 0.36 14.33
N PHE A 113 -0.70 1.26 13.85
CA PHE A 113 0.51 0.90 13.10
C PHE A 113 1.69 0.52 14.01
N LEU A 114 1.60 0.76 15.32
CA LEU A 114 2.71 0.57 16.26
C LEU A 114 3.40 -0.82 16.20
N PRO A 115 2.67 -1.94 16.04
CA PRO A 115 3.30 -3.27 15.91
C PRO A 115 4.22 -3.41 14.68
N TYR A 116 3.99 -2.60 13.65
CA TYR A 116 4.70 -2.65 12.36
C TYR A 116 5.73 -1.52 12.21
N ALA A 117 5.67 -0.50 13.06
CA ALA A 117 6.47 0.71 12.93
C ALA A 117 7.98 0.45 12.98
N ARG A 118 8.44 -0.42 13.89
CA ARG A 118 9.88 -0.68 14.08
C ARG A 118 10.58 -1.22 12.82
N PRO A 119 10.16 -2.35 12.22
CA PRO A 119 10.83 -2.88 11.04
C PRO A 119 10.73 -1.94 9.83
N VAL A 120 9.60 -1.22 9.68
CA VAL A 120 9.42 -0.25 8.59
C VAL A 120 10.42 0.91 8.75
N PHE A 121 10.47 1.51 9.94
CA PHE A 121 11.37 2.62 10.23
C PHE A 121 12.85 2.25 10.03
N GLN A 122 13.28 1.10 10.56
CA GLN A 122 14.67 0.64 10.45
C GLN A 122 15.11 0.49 8.99
N ARG A 123 14.24 -0.07 8.14
CA ARG A 123 14.55 -0.21 6.72
C ARG A 123 14.60 1.14 6.00
N CYS A 124 13.67 2.05 6.29
CA CYS A 124 13.71 3.40 5.71
C CYS A 124 15.02 4.13 6.02
N VAL A 125 15.50 4.04 7.28
CA VAL A 125 16.81 4.60 7.66
C VAL A 125 17.94 3.95 6.86
N SER A 126 17.96 2.61 6.78
CA SER A 126 19.00 1.90 6.03
C SER A 126 19.01 2.25 4.54
N LEU A 127 17.85 2.45 3.92
CA LEU A 127 17.75 2.90 2.53
C LEU A 127 18.40 4.28 2.35
N VAL A 128 18.08 5.23 3.22
CA VAL A 128 18.68 6.58 3.19
C VAL A 128 20.20 6.52 3.37
N GLU A 129 20.69 5.76 4.33
CA GLU A 129 22.12 5.58 4.58
C GLU A 129 22.85 5.02 3.35
N LYS A 130 22.30 3.96 2.74
CA LYS A 130 22.87 3.33 1.54
C LYS A 130 22.88 4.30 0.34
N THR A 131 21.78 5.00 0.09
CA THR A 131 21.68 5.97 -1.01
C THR A 131 22.65 7.13 -0.81
N LEU A 132 22.80 7.64 0.41
CA LEU A 132 23.74 8.71 0.72
C LEU A 132 25.19 8.26 0.50
N ALA A 133 25.54 7.06 1.01
CA ALA A 133 26.88 6.49 0.82
C ALA A 133 27.23 6.29 -0.66
N GLN A 134 26.30 5.77 -1.46
CA GLN A 134 26.47 5.62 -2.92
C GLN A 134 26.65 6.98 -3.60
N SER A 135 25.85 7.98 -3.25
CA SER A 135 25.92 9.31 -3.84
C SER A 135 27.27 10.00 -3.58
N LEU A 136 27.82 9.84 -2.37
CA LEU A 136 29.14 10.39 -2.02
C LEU A 136 30.28 9.74 -2.81
N VAL A 137 30.22 8.42 -3.02
CA VAL A 137 31.21 7.69 -3.84
C VAL A 137 31.12 8.11 -5.31
N SER A 138 29.90 8.27 -5.84
CA SER A 138 29.70 8.72 -7.23
C SER A 138 30.17 10.15 -7.48
N GLN A 139 30.28 11.00 -6.46
CA GLN A 139 30.81 12.37 -6.57
C GLN A 139 32.34 12.45 -6.54
N GLN A 140 33.03 11.35 -6.21
CA GLN A 140 34.50 11.28 -6.12
C GLN A 140 35.16 10.73 -7.41
N ILE A 141 34.36 10.40 -8.43
CA ILE A 141 34.80 9.95 -9.76
C ILE A 141 34.48 11.04 -10.77
#